data_AF-A0A817IGW6-F1
#
_entry.id   AF-A0A817IGW6-F1
#
_cell.length_a   1.000
_cell.length_b   1.000
_cell.length_c   1.000
_cell.angle_alpha   90.00
_cell.angle_beta   90.00
_cell.angle_gamma   90.00
#
_symmetry.space_group_name_H-M   'P 1'
#
loop_
_entity.id
_entity.type
_entity.pdbx_description
1 polymer ?
#
loop_
_entity_poly.entity_id
_entity_poly.type
_entity_poly.pdbx_seq_one_letter_code
_entity_poly.pdbx_strand_id
1 'polypeptide(L)'
;MLLTSTSEDIHTSALIELLENQELFIFIRQLTQLVNKLNFSKLQNEQWTYYYELGIREGILNGQVSKKMANANSMCHTYGRSKMFIKQRQQKYQHQFKQIQNDINEYIKQAHDLIDVTKIMNMINNLIYKDQ
;
A
#
# COMPACT_ATOMS: atom_id res chain seq x y z
N MET A 1 -46.73 -9.59 -5.60
CA MET A 1 -45.88 -8.68 -6.39
C MET A 1 -44.73 -8.26 -5.48
N LEU A 2 -43.49 -8.56 -5.91
CA LEU A 2 -42.20 -8.07 -5.41
C LEU A 2 -41.75 -8.47 -3.99
N LEU A 3 -41.23 -9.71 -3.89
CA LEU A 3 -40.18 -10.10 -2.95
C LEU A 3 -38.89 -9.34 -3.31
N THR A 4 -38.59 -8.24 -2.62
CA THR A 4 -37.32 -7.49 -2.79
C THR A 4 -36.53 -7.33 -1.49
N SER A 5 -36.94 -7.93 -0.37
CA SER A 5 -36.33 -7.66 0.94
C SER A 5 -35.18 -8.57 1.36
N THR A 6 -34.66 -9.46 0.52
CA THR A 6 -33.70 -10.49 1.00
C THR A 6 -32.22 -10.14 0.79
N SER A 7 -31.89 -9.07 0.07
CA SER A 7 -30.49 -8.69 -0.18
C SER A 7 -29.97 -7.66 0.83
N GLU A 8 -30.74 -6.61 1.13
CA GLU A 8 -30.31 -5.55 2.06
C GLU A 8 -30.16 -6.06 3.51
N ASP A 9 -31.03 -6.95 3.98
CA ASP A 9 -31.00 -7.47 5.36
C ASP A 9 -29.76 -8.33 5.65
N ILE A 10 -29.24 -9.06 4.66
CA ILE A 10 -28.07 -9.95 4.84
C ILE A 10 -26.77 -9.15 4.90
N HIS A 11 -26.64 -8.10 4.07
CA HIS A 11 -25.48 -7.21 4.11
C HIS A 11 -25.44 -6.43 5.43
N THR A 12 -26.58 -5.94 5.89
CA THR A 12 -26.69 -5.22 7.15
C THR A 12 -26.34 -6.13 8.34
N SER A 13 -26.80 -7.39 8.31
CA SER A 13 -26.49 -8.41 9.34
C SER A 13 -24.99 -8.71 9.47
N ALA A 14 -24.29 -8.95 8.35
CA ALA A 14 -22.85 -9.24 8.38
C ALA A 14 -22.00 -8.02 8.77
N LEU A 15 -22.39 -6.81 8.35
CA LEU A 15 -21.74 -5.57 8.76
C LEU A 15 -21.95 -5.30 10.26
N ILE A 16 -23.16 -5.57 10.77
CA ILE A 16 -23.47 -5.46 12.19
C ILE A 16 -22.64 -6.48 12.99
N GLU A 17 -22.60 -7.76 12.59
CA GLU A 17 -21.80 -8.80 13.27
C GLU A 17 -20.30 -8.46 13.29
N LEU A 18 -19.81 -7.81 12.23
CA LEU A 18 -18.42 -7.35 12.12
C LEU A 18 -18.13 -6.09 12.96
N LEU A 19 -19.11 -5.20 13.12
CA LEU A 19 -19.02 -4.01 13.97
C LEU A 19 -19.20 -4.35 15.46
N GLU A 20 -20.00 -5.37 15.78
CA GLU A 20 -20.23 -5.87 17.14
C GLU A 20 -19.03 -6.68 17.66
N ASN A 21 -18.30 -7.37 16.78
CA ASN A 21 -17.07 -8.05 17.14
C ASN A 21 -15.86 -7.10 17.12
N GLN A 22 -15.63 -6.44 18.25
CA GLN A 22 -14.60 -5.42 18.42
C GLN A 22 -13.18 -5.94 18.11
N GLU A 23 -12.87 -7.20 18.43
CA GLU A 23 -11.58 -7.82 18.14
C GLU A 23 -11.38 -8.04 16.63
N LEU A 24 -12.40 -8.56 15.95
CA LEU A 24 -12.41 -8.72 14.50
C LEU A 24 -12.29 -7.38 13.77
N PHE A 25 -13.00 -6.35 14.25
CA PHE A 25 -12.90 -5.01 13.68
C PHE A 25 -11.50 -4.41 13.83
N ILE A 26 -10.88 -4.54 15.01
CA ILE A 26 -9.50 -4.09 15.26
C ILE A 26 -8.53 -4.82 14.34
N PHE A 27 -8.69 -6.14 14.19
CA PHE A 27 -7.85 -6.97 13.33
C PHE A 27 -7.93 -6.55 11.85
N ILE A 28 -9.14 -6.43 11.30
CA ILE A 28 -9.37 -6.00 9.91
C ILE A 28 -8.80 -4.59 9.68
N ARG A 29 -9.00 -3.69 10.65
CA ARG A 29 -8.44 -2.33 10.58
C ARG A 29 -6.91 -2.34 10.51
N GLN A 30 -6.24 -3.14 11.36
CA GLN A 30 -4.78 -3.26 11.37
C GLN A 30 -4.25 -3.83 10.05
N LEU A 31 -4.88 -4.89 9.53
CA LEU A 31 -4.55 -5.44 8.22
C LEU A 31 -4.71 -4.42 7.09
N THR A 32 -5.84 -3.70 7.08
CA THR A 32 -6.13 -2.67 6.07
C THR A 32 -5.08 -1.56 6.10
N GLN A 33 -4.66 -1.13 7.29
CA GLN A 33 -3.60 -0.13 7.45
C GLN A 33 -2.26 -0.63 6.91
N LEU A 34 -1.90 -1.90 7.14
CA LEU A 34 -0.68 -2.49 6.59
C LEU A 34 -0.71 -2.57 5.06
N VAL A 35 -1.84 -2.99 4.48
CA VAL A 35 -2.04 -3.04 3.03
C VAL A 35 -1.93 -1.63 2.43
N ASN A 36 -2.56 -0.63 3.04
CA ASN A 36 -2.45 0.76 2.58
C ASN A 36 -1.01 1.28 2.66
N LYS A 37 -0.29 0.99 3.76
CA LYS A 37 1.11 1.37 3.93
C LYS A 37 2.00 0.69 2.87
N LEU A 38 1.71 -0.57 2.54
CA LEU A 38 2.40 -1.31 1.49
C LEU A 38 2.17 -0.68 0.11
N ASN A 39 0.92 -0.43 -0.24
CA ASN A 39 0.53 0.17 -1.52
C ASN A 39 1.19 1.54 -1.71
N PHE A 40 1.15 2.38 -0.68
CA PHE A 40 1.81 3.68 -0.70
C PHE A 40 3.33 3.56 -0.86
N SER A 41 3.95 2.64 -0.11
CA SER A 41 5.41 2.42 -0.19
C SER A 41 5.82 1.89 -1.57
N LYS A 42 5.01 1.01 -2.17
CA LYS A 42 5.22 0.48 -3.53
C LYS A 42 5.17 1.60 -4.56
N LEU A 43 4.16 2.47 -4.50
CA LEU A 43 4.05 3.63 -5.39
C LEU A 43 5.27 4.55 -5.25
N GLN A 44 5.74 4.81 -4.03
CA GLN A 44 6.96 5.59 -3.82
C GLN A 44 8.17 4.92 -4.46
N ASN A 45 8.32 3.60 -4.31
CA ASN A 45 9.43 2.87 -4.91
C ASN A 45 9.39 2.90 -6.45
N GLU A 46 8.21 2.76 -7.05
CA GLU A 46 8.02 2.90 -8.49
C GLU A 46 8.45 4.28 -8.99
N GLN A 47 8.03 5.35 -8.30
CA GLN A 47 8.47 6.71 -8.61
C GLN A 47 9.99 6.87 -8.51
N TRP A 48 10.60 6.37 -7.43
CA TRP A 48 12.06 6.44 -7.27
C TRP A 48 12.82 5.64 -8.32
N THR A 49 12.26 4.51 -8.75
CA THR A 49 12.82 3.67 -9.80
C THR A 49 12.74 4.38 -11.16
N TYR A 50 11.59 4.99 -11.47
CA TYR A 50 11.45 5.83 -12.65
C TYR A 50 12.48 6.97 -12.69
N TYR A 51 12.66 7.71 -11.59
CA TYR A 51 13.67 8.77 -11.52
C TYR A 51 15.10 8.25 -11.67
N TYR A 52 15.38 7.05 -11.16
CA TYR A 52 16.68 6.40 -11.35
C TYR A 52 16.95 6.11 -12.82
N GLU A 53 15.99 5.51 -13.52
CA GLU A 53 16.08 5.16 -14.94
C GLU A 53 16.16 6.40 -15.83
N LEU A 54 15.34 7.41 -15.57
CA LEU A 54 15.41 8.70 -16.24
C LEU A 54 16.78 9.34 -16.03
N GLY A 55 17.30 9.30 -14.81
CA GLY A 55 18.63 9.78 -14.48
C GLY A 55 19.74 9.10 -15.30
N ILE A 56 19.65 7.78 -15.47
CA ILE A 56 20.59 7.01 -16.31
C ILE A 56 20.47 7.43 -17.77
N ARG A 57 19.24 7.48 -18.29
CA ARG A 57 18.95 7.76 -19.70
C ARG A 57 19.44 9.14 -20.13
N GLU A 58 19.17 10.15 -19.30
CA GLU A 58 19.46 11.55 -19.61
C GLU A 58 20.83 12.01 -19.07
N GLY A 59 21.57 11.14 -18.37
CA GLY A 59 22.88 11.49 -17.79
C GLY A 59 22.82 12.51 -16.64
N ILE A 60 21.67 12.64 -15.96
CA ILE A 60 21.40 13.65 -14.92
C ILE A 60 21.48 13.15 -13.47
N LEU A 61 22.09 11.97 -13.25
CA LEU A 61 22.20 11.31 -11.94
C LEU A 61 22.96 12.09 -10.85
N ASN A 62 23.59 13.21 -11.20
CA ASN A 62 24.31 14.06 -10.27
C ASN A 62 23.36 14.96 -9.46
N GLY A 63 22.06 15.00 -9.79
CA GLY A 63 21.07 15.87 -9.13
C GLY A 63 21.36 17.36 -9.32
N GLN A 64 22.32 17.68 -10.18
CA GLN A 64 22.80 19.01 -10.50
C GLN A 64 23.21 19.03 -11.97
N VAL A 65 22.80 20.08 -12.67
CA VAL A 65 23.32 20.44 -14.00
C VAL A 65 24.46 21.43 -13.83
N SER A 66 25.37 21.62 -14.79
CA SER A 66 26.43 22.63 -14.60
C SER A 66 25.83 24.04 -14.42
N LYS A 67 26.47 24.93 -13.64
CA LYS A 67 26.00 26.32 -13.47
C LYS A 67 25.85 27.05 -14.81
N LYS A 68 26.73 26.75 -15.76
CA LYS A 68 26.69 27.30 -17.12
C LYS A 68 25.43 26.86 -17.87
N MET A 69 25.09 25.57 -17.81
CA MET A 69 23.87 25.02 -18.41
C MET A 69 22.61 25.58 -17.73
N ALA A 70 22.64 25.69 -16.40
CA ALA A 70 21.56 26.24 -15.59
C ALA A 70 21.23 27.68 -15.99
N ASN A 71 22.26 28.53 -16.06
CA ASN A 71 22.12 29.93 -16.46
C ASN A 71 21.69 30.07 -17.93
N ALA A 72 22.27 29.27 -18.84
CA ALA A 72 21.95 29.33 -20.26
C ALA A 72 20.48 28.97 -20.57
N ASN A 73 19.85 28.14 -19.73
CA ASN A 73 18.48 27.67 -19.92
C ASN A 73 17.51 28.21 -18.86
N SER A 74 17.93 29.20 -18.06
CA SER A 74 17.13 29.75 -16.95
C SER A 74 16.51 28.68 -16.03
N MET A 75 17.26 27.61 -15.77
CA MET A 75 16.82 26.48 -14.93
C MET A 75 17.58 26.43 -13.60
N CYS A 76 17.01 25.76 -12.60
CA CYS A 76 17.69 25.57 -11.32
C CYS A 76 18.95 24.70 -11.49
N HIS A 77 20.05 25.11 -10.84
CA HIS A 77 21.30 24.34 -10.80
C HIS A 77 21.10 22.96 -10.17
N THR A 78 20.18 22.85 -9.22
CA THR A 78 19.74 21.59 -8.61
C THR A 78 18.60 21.02 -9.44
N TYR A 79 18.94 20.22 -10.44
CA TYR A 79 17.97 19.57 -11.33
C TYR A 79 17.97 18.07 -11.04
N GLY A 80 16.97 17.60 -10.29
CA GLY A 80 16.80 16.20 -9.91
C GLY A 80 17.31 15.84 -8.51
N ARG A 81 17.45 14.54 -8.25
CA ARG A 81 17.96 13.96 -7.00
C ARG A 81 19.24 13.18 -7.27
N SER A 82 20.17 13.18 -6.33
CA SER A 82 21.42 12.44 -6.49
C SER A 82 21.17 10.93 -6.51
N LYS A 83 21.98 10.20 -7.27
CA LYS A 83 21.98 8.73 -7.31
C LYS A 83 21.98 8.09 -5.90
N MET A 84 22.81 8.62 -5.00
CA MET A 84 22.90 8.11 -3.63
C MET A 84 21.59 8.25 -2.88
N PHE A 85 20.92 9.40 -3.01
CA PHE A 85 19.63 9.64 -2.37
C PHE A 85 18.55 8.70 -2.90
N ILE A 86 18.48 8.50 -4.23
CA ILE A 86 17.50 7.59 -4.84
C ILE A 86 17.74 6.15 -4.35
N LYS A 87 19.00 5.69 -4.32
CA LYS A 87 19.35 4.37 -3.78
C LYS A 87 18.98 4.20 -2.30
N GLN A 88 19.21 5.22 -1.47
CA GLN A 88 18.80 5.20 -0.07
C GLN A 88 17.28 5.02 0.07
N ARG A 89 16.50 5.67 -0.81
CA ARG A 89 15.04 5.52 -0.82
C ARG A 89 14.60 4.12 -1.21
N GLN A 90 15.22 3.53 -2.23
CA GLN A 90 14.95 2.14 -2.63
C GLN A 90 15.32 1.13 -1.54
N GLN A 91 16.46 1.31 -0.85
CA GLN A 91 16.84 0.47 0.28
C GLN A 91 15.87 0.61 1.46
N LYS A 92 15.44 1.84 1.76
CA LYS A 92 14.42 2.08 2.80
C LYS A 92 13.12 1.36 2.47
N TYR A 93 12.70 1.39 1.20
CA TYR A 93 11.53 0.64 0.75
C TYR A 93 11.69 -0.87 0.99
N GLN A 94 12.83 -1.46 0.61
CA GLN A 94 13.07 -2.90 0.84
C GLN A 94 13.00 -3.27 2.33
N HIS A 95 13.53 -2.43 3.21
CA HIS A 95 13.45 -2.64 4.64
C HIS A 95 12.01 -2.55 5.16
N GLN A 96 11.27 -1.51 4.75
CA GLN A 96 9.86 -1.33 5.11
C GLN A 96 8.98 -2.47 4.58
N PHE A 97 9.25 -2.95 3.36
CA PHE A 97 8.53 -4.06 2.76
C PHE A 97 8.70 -5.35 3.58
N LYS A 98 9.95 -5.69 3.94
CA LYS A 98 10.22 -6.85 4.81
C LYS A 98 9.55 -6.72 6.17
N GLN A 99 9.57 -5.53 6.77
CA GLN A 99 8.90 -5.29 8.04
C GLN A 99 7.39 -5.50 7.92
N ILE A 100 6.74 -4.92 6.91
CA ILE A 100 5.30 -5.10 6.69
C ILE A 100 4.95 -6.57 6.44
N GLN A 101 5.77 -7.31 5.70
CA GLN A 101 5.56 -8.76 5.51
C GLN A 101 5.64 -9.54 6.82
N ASN A 102 6.61 -9.21 7.68
CA ASN A 102 6.73 -9.83 9.00
C ASN A 102 5.51 -9.49 9.87
N ASP A 103 5.10 -8.21 9.90
CA ASP A 103 3.93 -7.76 10.65
C ASP A 103 2.66 -8.51 10.18
N ILE A 104 2.44 -8.61 8.86
CA ILE A 104 1.30 -9.37 8.29
C ILE A 104 1.34 -10.84 8.73
N ASN A 105 2.51 -11.48 8.68
CA ASN A 105 2.66 -12.87 9.08
C ASN A 105 2.40 -13.08 10.59
N GLU A 106 2.83 -12.14 11.44
CA GLU A 106 2.53 -12.16 12.87
C GLU A 106 1.04 -11.96 13.14
N TYR A 107 0.39 -11.02 12.45
CA TYR A 107 -1.06 -10.82 12.55
C TYR A 107 -1.85 -12.04 12.09
N ILE A 108 -1.44 -12.71 11.00
CA ILE A 108 -2.09 -13.95 10.55
C ILE A 108 -1.96 -15.06 11.59
N LYS A 109 -0.79 -15.20 12.24
CA LYS A 109 -0.60 -16.18 13.31
C LYS A 109 -1.50 -15.90 14.51
N GLN A 110 -1.53 -14.65 14.98
CA GLN A 110 -2.38 -14.23 16.08
C GLN A 110 -3.87 -14.41 15.76
N ALA A 111 -4.27 -14.14 14.51
CA ALA A 111 -5.63 -14.35 14.07
C ALA A 111 -6.02 -15.82 14.00
N HIS A 112 -5.11 -16.72 13.65
CA HIS A 112 -5.38 -18.16 13.65
C HIS A 112 -5.70 -18.69 15.06
N ASP A 113 -5.23 -18.01 16.11
CA ASP A 113 -5.50 -18.33 17.51
C ASP A 113 -6.78 -17.65 18.05
N LEU A 114 -7.24 -16.55 17.43
CA LEU A 114 -8.36 -15.72 17.91
C LEU A 114 -9.64 -15.85 17.06
N ILE A 115 -9.53 -16.15 15.77
CA ILE A 115 -10.64 -16.08 14.82
C ILE A 115 -10.49 -17.16 13.75
N ASP A 116 -11.58 -17.86 13.43
CA ASP A 116 -11.61 -18.78 12.29
C ASP A 116 -11.43 -17.97 10.99
N VAL A 117 -10.18 -17.95 10.49
CA VAL A 117 -9.76 -17.25 9.26
C VAL A 117 -10.61 -17.69 8.06
N THR A 118 -11.11 -18.93 8.07
CA THR A 118 -12.04 -19.48 7.08
C THR A 118 -13.37 -18.74 7.10
N LYS A 119 -13.88 -18.40 8.29
CA LYS A 119 -15.13 -17.64 8.48
C LYS A 119 -14.97 -16.19 7.99
N ILE A 120 -13.82 -15.55 8.25
CA ILE A 120 -13.50 -14.22 7.74
C ILE A 120 -13.38 -14.22 6.21
N MET A 121 -12.61 -15.16 5.64
CA MET A 121 -12.45 -15.27 4.19
C MET A 121 -13.78 -15.54 3.49
N ASN A 122 -14.66 -16.34 4.09
CA ASN A 122 -16.03 -16.53 3.58
C ASN A 122 -16.88 -15.25 3.66
N MET A 123 -16.80 -14.48 4.75
CA MET A 123 -17.49 -13.18 4.86
C MET A 123 -16.97 -12.18 3.82
N ILE A 124 -15.65 -12.07 3.66
CA ILE A 124 -15.02 -11.18 2.67
C ILE A 124 -15.36 -11.63 1.24
N ASN A 125 -15.29 -12.93 0.93
CA ASN A 125 -15.65 -13.44 -0.39
C ASN A 125 -17.14 -13.23 -0.70
N ASN A 126 -18.03 -13.40 0.28
CA ASN A 126 -19.46 -13.12 0.11
C ASN A 126 -19.76 -11.64 -0.12
N LEU A 127 -18.94 -10.74 0.43
CA LEU A 127 -19.02 -9.30 0.18
C LEU A 127 -18.47 -8.93 -1.21
N ILE A 128 -17.34 -9.52 -1.64
CA ILE A 128 -16.66 -9.14 -2.90
C ILE A 128 -17.31 -9.79 -4.14
N TYR A 129 -17.76 -11.04 -4.07
CA TYR A 129 -18.29 -11.77 -5.24
C TYR A 129 -19.76 -11.51 -5.57
N LYS A 130 -20.48 -10.72 -4.77
CA LYS A 130 -21.87 -10.33 -5.06
C LYS A 130 -22.02 -8.88 -5.54
N ASP A 131 -20.92 -8.12 -5.57
CA ASP A 131 -20.83 -6.76 -6.15
C ASP A 131 -20.37 -6.77 -7.63
N GLN A 132 -20.18 -7.94 -8.24
CA GLN A 132 -19.99 -8.15 -9.69
C GLN A 132 -21.20 -8.83 -10.32
#